data_AF-A0A3A9E495-F1
#
_entry.id   AF-A0A3A9E495-F1
#
_cell.length_a   1.000
_cell.length_b   1.000
_cell.length_c   1.000
_cell.angle_alpha   90.00
_cell.angle_beta   90.00
_cell.angle_gamma   90.00
#
_symmetry.space_group_name_H-M   'P 1'
#
loop_
_entity.id
_entity.type
_entity.pdbx_description
1 polymer ?
#
loop_
_entity_poly.entity_id
_entity_poly.type
_entity_poly.pdbx_seq_one_letter_code
_entity_poly.pdbx_strand_id
1 'polypeptide(L)'
;MSGLEMKRVDLGELYSLLEMYERTYGGVPEELLEGIAAAYKRQGGTGTIRNPRGAGRKSITIPEEIGKVKCLREKGYTIRRIAGEMGCSVGRVHKLINEQKGI
;
A
#
# COMPACT_ATOMS: atom_id res chain seq x y z
N MET A 1 -31.56 -9.55 -7.12
CA MET A 1 -30.25 -10.10 -6.69
C MET A 1 -30.24 -10.14 -5.18
N SER A 2 -30.20 -11.33 -4.59
CA SER A 2 -30.05 -11.53 -3.14
C SER A 2 -28.82 -10.77 -2.67
N GLY A 3 -29.01 -9.79 -1.79
CA GLY A 3 -27.89 -9.02 -1.25
C GLY A 3 -26.90 -9.97 -0.58
N LEU A 4 -25.62 -9.88 -0.97
CA LEU A 4 -24.54 -10.55 -0.27
C LEU A 4 -24.53 -10.05 1.18
N GLU A 5 -25.10 -10.84 2.10
CA GLU A 5 -24.96 -10.59 3.53
C GLU A 5 -23.59 -11.10 3.99
N MET A 6 -22.63 -10.19 4.03
CA MET A 6 -21.30 -10.40 4.60
C MET A 6 -21.03 -9.38 5.69
N LYS A 7 -20.20 -9.74 6.68
CA LYS A 7 -19.75 -8.78 7.70
C LYS A 7 -18.86 -7.72 7.07
N ARG A 8 -18.81 -6.54 7.67
CA ARG A 8 -17.98 -5.40 7.22
C ARG A 8 -16.52 -5.78 6.98
N VAL A 9 -15.95 -6.61 7.85
CA VAL A 9 -14.55 -7.07 7.74
C VAL A 9 -14.37 -7.89 6.45
N ASP A 10 -15.27 -8.83 6.20
CA ASP A 10 -15.24 -9.69 5.01
C ASP A 10 -15.46 -8.89 3.72
N LEU A 11 -16.33 -7.88 3.76
CA LEU A 11 -16.51 -6.93 2.65
C LEU A 11 -15.20 -6.18 2.32
N GLY A 12 -14.46 -5.76 3.35
CA GLY A 12 -13.18 -5.07 3.16
C GLY A 12 -12.09 -5.97 2.58
N GLU A 13 -12.07 -7.24 2.99
CA GLU A 13 -11.16 -8.25 2.45
C GLU A 13 -11.48 -8.60 1.00
N LEU A 14 -12.75 -8.84 0.70
CA LEU A 14 -13.17 -9.14 -0.66
C LEU A 14 -12.85 -7.99 -1.60
N TYR A 15 -13.12 -6.74 -1.19
CA TYR A 15 -12.76 -5.56 -1.96
C TYR A 15 -11.26 -5.51 -2.25
N SER A 16 -10.42 -5.73 -1.22
CA SER A 16 -8.96 -5.70 -1.36
C SER A 16 -8.45 -6.79 -2.32
N LEU A 17 -9.03 -7.99 -2.25
CA LEU A 17 -8.68 -9.12 -3.11
C LEU A 17 -9.07 -8.87 -4.57
N LEU A 18 -10.28 -8.36 -4.81
CA LEU A 18 -10.76 -8.05 -6.15
C LEU A 18 -9.98 -6.90 -6.77
N GLU A 19 -9.64 -5.87 -6.00
CA GLU A 19 -8.78 -4.78 -6.48
C GLU A 19 -7.39 -5.29 -6.88
N MET A 20 -6.80 -6.19 -6.08
CA MET A 20 -5.53 -6.84 -6.41
C MET A 20 -5.66 -7.70 -7.68
N TYR A 21 -6.74 -8.48 -7.79
CA TYR A 21 -7.00 -9.33 -8.95
C TYR A 21 -7.14 -8.49 -10.22
N GLU A 22 -7.93 -7.41 -10.19
CA GLU A 22 -8.09 -6.49 -11.32
C GLU A 22 -6.75 -5.91 -11.79
N ARG A 23 -5.91 -5.44 -10.86
CA ARG A 23 -4.58 -4.91 -11.21
C ARG A 23 -3.65 -5.94 -11.82
N THR A 24 -3.85 -7.22 -11.52
CA THR A 24 -2.95 -8.31 -11.94
C THR A 24 -3.41 -8.98 -13.23
N TYR A 25 -4.71 -9.21 -13.35
CA TYR A 25 -5.31 -10.03 -14.41
C TYR A 25 -6.40 -9.31 -15.19
N GLY A 26 -6.95 -8.22 -14.65
CA GLY A 26 -8.11 -7.53 -15.20
C GLY A 26 -9.43 -8.33 -15.11
N GLY A 27 -10.48 -7.77 -15.69
CA GLY A 27 -11.77 -8.46 -15.91
C GLY A 27 -12.71 -8.48 -14.70
N VAL A 28 -12.40 -7.75 -13.63
CA VAL A 28 -13.32 -7.52 -12.51
C VAL A 28 -14.30 -6.41 -12.92
N PRO A 29 -15.62 -6.65 -12.93
CA PRO A 29 -16.59 -5.61 -13.23
C PRO A 29 -16.51 -4.46 -12.23
N GLU A 30 -16.46 -3.23 -12.73
CA GLU A 30 -16.42 -2.03 -11.89
C GLU A 30 -17.63 -1.96 -10.95
N GLU A 31 -18.82 -2.28 -11.45
CA GLU A 31 -20.07 -2.34 -10.68
C GLU A 31 -19.98 -3.29 -9.47
N LEU A 32 -19.21 -4.36 -9.56
CA LEU A 32 -19.01 -5.31 -8.45
C LEU A 32 -18.18 -4.66 -7.33
N LEU A 33 -17.09 -3.99 -7.68
CA LEU A 33 -16.25 -3.27 -6.73
C LEU A 33 -17.04 -2.14 -6.05
N GLU A 34 -17.82 -1.38 -6.82
CA GLU A 34 -18.69 -0.32 -6.30
C GLU A 34 -19.77 -0.87 -5.37
N GLY A 35 -20.41 -1.99 -5.74
CA GLY A 35 -21.42 -2.64 -4.92
C GLY A 35 -20.88 -3.10 -3.56
N ILE A 36 -19.69 -3.68 -3.54
CA ILE A 36 -18.99 -4.10 -2.32
C ILE A 36 -18.59 -2.88 -1.48
N ALA A 37 -18.02 -1.85 -2.11
CA ALA A 37 -17.63 -0.62 -1.42
C ALA A 37 -18.84 0.09 -0.79
N ALA A 38 -19.97 0.13 -1.49
CA ALA A 38 -21.22 0.69 -0.99
C ALA A 38 -21.74 -0.13 0.21
N ALA A 39 -21.71 -1.47 0.14
CA ALA A 39 -22.09 -2.34 1.26
C ALA A 39 -21.19 -2.13 2.48
N TYR A 40 -19.87 -1.98 2.28
CA TYR A 40 -18.91 -1.68 3.33
C TYR A 40 -19.21 -0.34 4.02
N LYS A 41 -19.47 0.72 3.25
CA LYS A 41 -19.83 2.05 3.77
C LYS A 41 -21.15 2.03 4.53
N ARG A 42 -22.17 1.30 4.05
CA ARG A 42 -23.45 1.13 4.75
C ARG A 42 -23.30 0.50 6.13
N GLN A 43 -22.30 -0.36 6.33
CA GLN A 43 -21.99 -0.95 7.64
C GLN A 43 -21.06 -0.07 8.51
N GLY A 44 -20.97 1.23 8.22
CA GLY A 44 -20.14 2.17 8.98
C GLY A 44 -18.64 2.06 8.69
N GLY A 45 -18.26 1.55 7.52
CA GLY A 45 -16.89 1.60 7.03
C GLY A 45 -16.48 3.02 6.61
N THR A 46 -15.34 3.52 7.10
CA THR A 46 -14.83 4.86 6.80
C THR A 46 -13.48 4.81 6.09
N GLY A 47 -13.16 5.86 5.32
CA GLY A 47 -11.88 6.01 4.62
C GLY A 47 -11.65 5.02 3.48
N THR A 48 -10.38 4.90 3.05
CA THR A 48 -9.95 3.90 2.07
C THR A 48 -10.07 2.50 2.66
N ILE A 49 -10.71 1.57 1.95
CA ILE A 49 -10.79 0.16 2.34
C ILE A 49 -9.37 -0.42 2.29
N ARG A 50 -8.78 -0.63 3.47
CA ARG A 50 -7.48 -1.28 3.65
C ARG A 50 -7.70 -2.64 4.28
N ASN A 51 -6.71 -3.53 4.15
CA ASN A 51 -6.72 -4.83 4.81
C ASN A 51 -7.08 -4.66 6.30
N PRO A 52 -8.28 -5.07 6.73
CA PRO A 52 -8.78 -4.78 8.08
C PRO A 52 -8.03 -5.60 9.15
N ARG A 53 -7.39 -6.71 8.76
CA ARG A 53 -6.54 -7.52 9.65
C ARG A 53 -5.13 -6.92 9.83
N GLY A 54 -4.77 -5.91 9.04
CA GLY A 54 -3.40 -5.38 9.02
C GLY A 54 -2.35 -6.42 8.63
N ALA A 55 -2.75 -7.48 7.91
CA ALA A 55 -1.85 -8.53 7.45
C ALA A 55 -1.00 -8.03 6.26
N GLY A 56 0.26 -8.43 6.24
CA GLY A 56 1.24 -7.97 5.26
C GLY A 56 2.53 -7.47 5.93
N ARG A 57 3.57 -7.26 5.13
CA ARG A 57 4.86 -6.79 5.63
C ARG A 57 4.74 -5.29 5.96
N LYS A 58 4.65 -4.96 7.26
CA LYS A 58 4.67 -3.56 7.71
C LYS A 58 5.97 -2.90 7.23
N SER A 59 5.87 -1.73 6.61
CA SER A 59 7.03 -0.91 6.28
C SER A 59 7.63 -0.39 7.58
N ILE A 60 8.70 -1.04 8.06
CA ILE A 60 9.56 -0.45 9.08
C ILE A 60 10.45 0.56 8.35
N THR A 61 9.97 1.78 8.24
CA THR A 61 10.73 2.87 7.66
C THR A 61 10.94 3.91 8.75
N ILE A 62 12.19 4.11 9.16
CA ILE A 62 12.57 5.02 10.24
C ILE A 62 12.72 6.42 9.62
N PRO A 63 12.01 7.46 10.12
CA PRO A 63 12.05 8.81 9.53
C PRO A 63 13.47 9.39 9.40
N GLU A 64 14.34 9.09 10.37
CA GLU A 64 15.74 9.53 10.37
C GLU A 64 16.54 8.92 9.20
N GLU A 65 16.29 7.65 8.87
CA GLU A 65 16.95 6.98 7.74
C GLU A 65 16.57 7.67 6.41
N ILE A 66 15.31 8.08 6.27
CA ILE A 66 14.86 8.81 5.08
C ILE A 66 15.58 10.17 4.99
N GLY A 67 15.61 10.93 6.08
CA GLY A 67 16.27 12.24 6.11
C GLY A 67 17.73 12.14 5.71
N LYS A 68 18.45 11.15 6.23
CA LYS A 68 19.85 10.92 5.92
C LYS A 68 20.07 10.52 4.46
N VAL A 69 19.26 9.62 3.91
CA VAL A 69 19.32 9.24 2.48
C VAL A 69 19.07 10.44 1.57
N LYS A 70 18.12 11.32 1.91
CA LYS A 70 17.85 12.55 1.14
C LYS A 70 19.02 13.52 1.15
N CYS A 71 19.57 13.83 2.33
CA CYS A 71 20.74 14.72 2.42
C CYS A 71 21.91 14.21 1.59
N LEU A 72 22.15 12.89 1.59
CA LEU A 72 23.21 12.30 0.76
C LEU A 72 22.89 12.40 -0.74
N ARG A 73 21.62 12.23 -1.13
CA ARG A 73 21.19 12.36 -2.53
C ARG A 73 21.32 13.79 -3.04
N GLU A 74 20.95 14.78 -2.25
CA GLU A 74 21.11 16.21 -2.56
C GLU A 74 22.57 16.62 -2.68
N LYS A 75 23.46 16.01 -1.89
CA LYS A 75 24.93 16.16 -2.02
C LYS A 75 25.51 15.50 -3.28
N GLY A 76 24.68 14.90 -4.15
CA GLY A 76 25.09 14.28 -5.41
C GLY A 76 25.59 12.84 -5.28
N TYR A 77 25.35 12.17 -4.14
CA TYR A 77 25.87 10.83 -3.93
C TYR A 77 25.11 9.81 -4.79
N THR A 78 25.85 8.83 -5.33
CA THR A 78 25.25 7.72 -6.08
C THR A 78 24.52 6.78 -5.12
N ILE A 79 23.49 6.09 -5.60
CA ILE A 79 22.71 5.15 -4.77
C ILE A 79 23.60 4.08 -4.15
N ARG A 80 24.61 3.61 -4.89
CA ARG A 80 25.59 2.62 -4.39
C ARG A 80 26.46 3.18 -3.26
N ARG A 81 26.86 4.45 -3.35
CA ARG A 81 27.62 5.13 -2.30
C ARG A 81 26.77 5.34 -1.05
N ILE A 82 25.52 5.76 -1.21
CA ILE A 82 24.56 5.91 -0.10
C ILE A 82 24.34 4.57 0.61
N ALA A 83 24.18 3.49 -0.14
CA ALA A 83 24.04 2.14 0.41
C ALA A 83 25.25 1.75 1.29
N GLY A 84 26.47 2.08 0.82
CA GLY A 84 27.70 1.89 1.59
C GLY A 84 27.73 2.70 2.88
N GLU A 85 27.39 4.00 2.84
CA GLU A 85 27.40 4.86 4.03
C GLU A 85 26.29 4.56 5.04
N MET A 86 25.17 4.02 4.56
CA MET A 86 24.05 3.61 5.40
C MET A 86 24.16 2.17 5.89
N GLY A 87 25.15 1.40 5.42
CA GLY A 87 25.28 -0.02 5.74
C GLY A 87 24.07 -0.86 5.31
N CYS A 88 23.39 -0.48 4.23
CA CYS A 88 22.15 -1.12 3.77
C CYS A 88 22.20 -1.49 2.28
N SER A 89 21.21 -2.25 1.81
CA SER A 89 21.18 -2.68 0.41
C SER A 89 20.79 -1.53 -0.53
N VAL A 90 21.23 -1.59 -1.79
CA VAL A 90 20.82 -0.66 -2.85
C VAL A 90 19.29 -0.61 -2.99
N GLY A 91 18.64 -1.77 -2.91
CA GLY A 91 17.18 -1.87 -2.93
C GLY A 91 16.50 -1.14 -1.76
N ARG A 92 17.10 -1.18 -0.56
CA ARG A 92 16.62 -0.41 0.60
C ARG A 92 16.71 1.09 0.34
N VAL A 93 17.81 1.58 -0.26
CA VAL A 93 17.95 3.00 -0.63
C VAL A 93 16.90 3.41 -1.66
N HIS A 94 16.68 2.62 -2.72
CA HIS A 94 15.62 2.88 -3.69
C HIS A 94 14.24 2.97 -3.03
N LYS A 95 13.95 2.03 -2.11
CA LYS A 95 12.70 2.01 -1.36
C LYS A 95 12.52 3.28 -0.51
N LEU A 96 13.56 3.69 0.22
CA LEU A 96 13.56 4.90 1.05
C LEU A 96 13.36 6.20 0.23
N ILE A 97 13.87 6.24 -1.00
CA ILE A 97 13.67 7.37 -1.92
C ILE A 97 12.25 7.39 -2.50
N ASN A 98 11.71 6.22 -2.87
CA ASN A 98 10.45 6.12 -3.61
C ASN A 98 9.19 6.05 -2.74
N GLU A 99 9.25 5.50 -1.52
CA GLU A 99 8.07 5.39 -0.64
C GLU A 99 7.45 6.75 -0.26
N GLN A 100 8.15 7.88 -0.47
CA GLN A 100 7.60 9.22 -0.27
C GLN A 100 7.01 9.89 -1.52
N LYS A 101 7.20 9.33 -2.73
CA LYS A 101 6.54 9.85 -3.94
C LYS A 101 5.06 9.46 -4.03
N GLY A 102 4.60 8.57 -3.15
CA GLY A 102 3.22 8.08 -3.10
C GLY A 102 2.34 8.74 -2.03
N ILE A 103 2.64 9.97 -1.63
CA ILE A 103 1.74 10.83 -0.83
C ILE A 103 1.28 11.97 -1.73
#